data_AF-A0AAJ2FWS5-F1
#
_entry.id   AF-A0AAJ2FWS5-F1
#
_cell.length_a   1.000
_cell.length_b   1.000
_cell.length_c   1.000
_cell.angle_alpha   90.00
_cell.angle_beta   90.00
_cell.angle_gamma   90.00
#
_symmetry.space_group_name_H-M   'P 1'
#
loop_
_entity.id
_entity.type
_entity.pdbx_description
1 polymer ?
#
loop_
_entity_poly.entity_id
_entity_poly.type
_entity_poly.pdbx_seq_one_letter_code
_entity_poly.pdbx_strand_id
1 'polypeptide(L)'
;MISVFNRLAVAMLAAALPASTTLAQSPETTAPAPATAFDRRAAQLVDLLAGRIAFADYFDPSFQKAVPEAQFKTFIAGLIAQYGKPVAIDSATPTSGRSGTVLLRFERGVATVLLDVGVAAGERVTGLRVTGVTVANDSFDKVAAEIAALPGQTGFLVAELGDAGVRPLASANPDRQFAVGSTIKLYILDELAAQVATGKRKWSDVVPLSHFSFSSAGTANWPADTPVTLQTLANWMISVSDNGATDTLIHLLGRAPIEARMKDAGHSDPSRNIPLLTTVEAFALKGNNFNDLRPVFIKSEDAAQRKLIESNQNRLTLANVDGISFTDGPRFIDSLEWFASPNDIARLMVDLRARQSKTLLAAMAINNGVGPVAAADWTYLGYKGGSENGVLSMSLLGQRKSDGKWFVVTASWNNPDANVDTGPLIGLVTRLLALAAKTAS
;
A
#
# COMPACT_ATOMS: atom_id res chain seq x y z
N MET A 1 24.74 52.08 28.78
CA MET A 1 25.68 53.14 29.18
C MET A 1 26.96 52.49 29.69
N ILE A 2 28.14 52.98 29.27
CA ILE A 2 29.36 53.21 30.10
C ILE A 2 29.90 51.97 30.90
N SER A 3 31.09 51.36 30.72
CA SER A 3 32.47 51.82 30.37
C SER A 3 33.21 52.47 31.58
N VAL A 4 34.43 52.14 32.01
CA VAL A 4 35.46 51.19 31.53
C VAL A 4 36.54 50.97 32.64
N PHE A 5 37.18 49.79 32.72
CA PHE A 5 38.44 49.52 33.48
C PHE A 5 38.30 49.60 35.05
N ASN A 6 39.25 49.23 35.92
CA ASN A 6 40.70 48.98 35.75
C ASN A 6 41.28 47.89 36.69
N ARG A 7 42.55 47.54 36.46
CA ARG A 7 43.38 46.51 37.10
C ARG A 7 43.74 46.81 38.55
N LEU A 8 44.00 45.76 39.34
CA LEU A 8 45.03 45.78 40.39
C LEU A 8 45.88 44.50 40.28
N ALA A 9 47.19 44.62 40.52
CA ALA A 9 48.14 43.53 40.40
C ALA A 9 48.45 42.89 41.76
N VAL A 10 48.64 41.57 41.77
CA VAL A 10 49.31 40.84 42.86
C VAL A 10 50.37 39.94 42.23
N ALA A 11 51.62 40.08 42.67
CA ALA A 11 52.70 39.21 42.25
C ALA A 11 52.65 37.90 43.05
N MET A 12 52.89 36.76 42.39
CA MET A 12 53.28 35.54 43.08
C MET A 12 54.40 34.79 42.35
N LEU A 13 55.20 34.13 43.19
CA LEU A 13 56.50 33.54 42.95
C LEU A 13 56.49 32.48 41.84
N ALA A 14 57.52 32.48 40.99
CA ALA A 14 57.73 31.42 40.01
C ALA A 14 58.38 30.19 40.66
N ALA A 15 57.73 29.02 40.53
CA ALA A 15 58.37 27.72 40.72
C ALA A 15 58.39 27.00 39.37
N ALA A 16 59.58 26.67 38.87
CA ALA A 16 59.73 26.00 37.59
C ALA A 16 59.36 24.51 37.72
N LEU A 17 58.31 24.09 37.01
CA LEU A 17 58.03 22.68 36.75
C LEU A 17 58.63 22.29 35.38
N PRO A 18 59.13 21.06 35.22
CA PRO A 18 59.75 20.62 33.97
C PRO A 18 58.74 20.58 32.83
N ALA A 19 59.20 20.91 31.62
CA ALA A 19 58.37 20.89 30.43
C ALA A 19 58.00 19.45 30.02
N SER A 20 56.76 19.04 30.30
CA SER A 20 56.18 17.84 29.71
C SER A 20 55.99 18.07 28.21
N THR A 21 56.77 17.36 27.39
CA THR A 21 56.59 17.34 25.93
C THR A 21 55.23 16.76 25.58
N THR A 22 54.29 17.61 25.18
CA THR A 22 53.01 17.19 24.61
C THR A 22 53.23 16.59 23.23
N LEU A 23 53.47 15.29 23.18
CA LEU A 23 53.28 14.51 21.96
C LEU A 23 51.80 14.59 21.58
N ALA A 24 51.49 15.24 20.46
CA ALA A 24 50.14 15.23 19.91
C ALA A 24 49.79 13.80 19.52
N GLN A 25 48.90 13.16 20.28
CA GLN A 25 48.31 11.88 19.88
C GLN A 25 47.42 12.16 18.65
N SER A 26 47.80 11.57 17.52
CA SER A 26 46.88 11.40 16.40
C SER A 26 45.60 10.73 16.90
N PRO A 27 44.40 11.12 16.43
CA PRO A 27 43.17 10.46 16.84
C PRO A 27 43.26 8.97 16.49
N GLU A 28 43.01 8.12 17.48
CA GLU A 28 42.98 6.67 17.26
C GLU A 28 41.90 6.34 16.24
N THR A 29 42.30 5.76 15.10
CA THR A 29 41.38 5.21 14.12
C THR A 29 40.69 4.02 14.77
N THR A 30 39.48 4.22 15.30
CA THR A 30 38.67 3.15 15.87
C THR A 30 38.46 2.05 14.82
N ALA A 31 38.91 0.84 15.15
CA ALA A 31 38.70 -0.31 14.28
C ALA A 31 37.20 -0.49 14.01
N PRO A 32 36.78 -0.76 12.77
CA PRO A 32 35.37 -0.97 12.47
C PRO A 32 34.81 -2.13 13.30
N ALA A 33 33.60 -1.94 13.83
CA ALA A 33 32.92 -2.97 14.61
C ALA A 33 32.81 -4.27 13.80
N PRO A 34 32.93 -5.45 14.43
CA PRO A 34 32.85 -6.72 13.72
C PRO A 34 31.50 -6.84 13.01
N ALA A 35 31.56 -7.20 11.72
CA ALA A 35 30.37 -7.35 10.87
C ALA A 35 29.32 -8.24 11.54
N THR A 36 28.07 -7.81 11.52
CA THR A 36 26.94 -8.55 12.09
C THR A 36 26.49 -9.68 11.16
N ALA A 37 25.54 -10.50 11.61
CA ALA A 37 24.96 -11.55 10.76
C ALA A 37 24.21 -10.93 9.56
N PHE A 38 23.54 -9.79 9.79
CA PHE A 38 22.95 -8.97 8.74
C PHE A 38 24.00 -8.52 7.71
N ASP A 39 25.11 -7.92 8.15
CA ASP A 39 26.13 -7.38 7.24
C ASP A 39 26.75 -8.47 6.35
N ARG A 40 27.03 -9.65 6.93
CA ARG A 40 27.53 -10.82 6.19
C ARG A 40 26.58 -11.26 5.09
N ARG A 41 25.28 -11.34 5.36
CA ARG A 41 24.28 -11.77 4.37
C ARG A 41 23.95 -10.68 3.36
N ALA A 42 23.88 -9.41 3.78
CA ALA A 42 23.70 -8.27 2.89
C ALA A 42 24.80 -8.20 1.82
N ALA A 43 26.07 -8.38 2.19
CA ALA A 43 27.20 -8.40 1.25
C ALA A 43 27.11 -9.54 0.20
N GLN A 44 26.47 -10.65 0.55
CA GLN A 44 26.31 -11.84 -0.31
C GLN A 44 25.15 -11.76 -1.30
N LEU A 45 24.28 -10.74 -1.21
CA LEU A 45 23.09 -10.65 -2.07
C LEU A 45 23.42 -10.61 -3.56
N VAL A 46 24.47 -9.91 -3.98
CA VAL A 46 24.86 -9.84 -5.40
C VAL A 46 25.29 -11.23 -5.92
N ASP A 47 26.01 -12.00 -5.11
CA ASP A 47 26.48 -13.34 -5.45
C ASP A 47 25.34 -14.38 -5.48
N LEU A 48 24.38 -14.27 -4.56
CA LEU A 48 23.12 -15.03 -4.61
C LEU A 48 22.38 -14.77 -5.93
N LEU A 49 22.17 -13.51 -6.27
CA LEU A 49 21.40 -13.12 -7.46
C LEU A 49 22.13 -13.41 -8.77
N ALA A 50 23.47 -13.46 -8.74
CA ALA A 50 24.31 -13.94 -9.83
C ALA A 50 24.44 -15.47 -9.89
N GLY A 51 23.79 -16.22 -8.98
CA GLY A 51 23.83 -17.69 -8.93
C GLY A 51 25.15 -18.29 -8.44
N ARG A 52 26.03 -17.48 -7.82
CA ARG A 52 27.31 -17.92 -7.25
C ARG A 52 27.16 -18.51 -5.84
N ILE A 53 26.06 -18.21 -5.16
CA ILE A 53 25.66 -18.84 -3.90
C ILE A 53 24.37 -19.64 -4.16
N ALA A 54 24.35 -20.91 -3.74
CA ALA A 54 23.18 -21.75 -3.89
C ALA A 54 22.01 -21.24 -3.03
N PHE A 55 20.80 -21.27 -3.59
CA PHE A 55 19.57 -20.84 -2.92
C PHE A 55 19.39 -21.51 -1.54
N ALA A 56 19.64 -22.82 -1.48
CA ALA A 56 19.49 -23.61 -0.26
C ALA A 56 20.54 -23.30 0.84
N ASP A 57 21.67 -22.69 0.49
CA ASP A 57 22.72 -22.30 1.44
C ASP A 57 22.52 -20.91 2.03
N TYR A 58 21.89 -20.02 1.26
CA TYR A 58 21.58 -18.66 1.67
C TYR A 58 20.31 -18.59 2.53
N PHE A 59 19.24 -19.26 2.10
CA PHE A 59 17.92 -19.16 2.74
C PHE A 59 17.63 -20.26 3.75
N ASP A 60 16.92 -19.91 4.81
CA ASP A 60 16.46 -20.84 5.84
C ASP A 60 15.35 -21.76 5.28
N PRO A 61 15.22 -23.04 5.70
CA PRO A 61 14.16 -23.93 5.24
C PRO A 61 12.73 -23.36 5.38
N SER A 62 12.49 -22.48 6.36
CA SER A 62 11.21 -21.76 6.49
C SER A 62 10.94 -20.82 5.31
N PHE A 63 11.95 -20.07 4.86
CA PHE A 63 11.88 -19.22 3.66
C PHE A 63 11.73 -20.08 2.40
N GLN A 64 12.52 -21.15 2.26
CA GLN A 64 12.47 -22.04 1.08
C GLN A 64 11.09 -22.71 0.91
N LYS A 65 10.40 -23.00 2.02
CA LYS A 65 9.01 -23.50 2.02
C LYS A 65 7.99 -22.44 1.62
N ALA A 66 8.20 -21.18 2.01
CA ALA A 66 7.31 -20.07 1.69
C ALA A 66 7.51 -19.53 0.27
N VAL A 67 8.74 -19.57 -0.24
CA VAL A 67 9.13 -19.13 -1.59
C VAL A 67 10.03 -20.21 -2.19
N PRO A 68 9.50 -21.15 -2.99
CA PRO A 68 10.30 -22.16 -3.68
C PRO A 68 11.33 -21.53 -4.63
N GLU A 69 12.46 -22.21 -4.84
CA GLU A 69 13.58 -21.69 -5.65
C GLU A 69 13.16 -21.26 -7.07
N ALA A 70 12.23 -22.00 -7.69
CA ALA A 70 11.68 -21.65 -9.00
C ALA A 70 10.95 -20.29 -8.98
N GLN A 71 10.14 -20.02 -7.95
CA GLN A 71 9.44 -18.74 -7.78
C GLN A 71 10.44 -17.60 -7.53
N PHE A 72 11.46 -17.85 -6.71
CA PHE A 72 12.54 -16.88 -6.49
C PHE A 72 13.28 -16.55 -7.79
N LYS A 73 13.64 -17.56 -8.60
CA LYS A 73 14.29 -17.36 -9.91
C LYS A 73 13.42 -16.55 -10.86
N THR A 74 12.12 -16.85 -10.96
CA THR A 74 11.17 -16.06 -11.78
C THR A 74 11.10 -14.60 -11.33
N PHE A 75 11.00 -14.36 -10.02
CA PHE A 75 10.97 -13.01 -9.45
C PHE A 75 12.25 -12.21 -9.77
N ILE A 76 13.43 -12.82 -9.58
CA ILE A 76 14.71 -12.19 -9.88
C ILE A 76 14.91 -11.99 -11.39
N ALA A 77 14.45 -12.92 -12.24
CA ALA A 77 14.46 -12.73 -13.69
C ALA A 77 13.62 -11.52 -14.12
N GLY A 78 12.46 -11.28 -13.48
CA GLY A 78 11.66 -10.07 -13.68
C GLY A 78 12.39 -8.79 -13.31
N LEU A 79 13.06 -8.76 -12.15
CA LEU A 79 13.90 -7.61 -11.75
C LEU A 79 15.06 -7.40 -12.73
N ILE A 80 15.68 -8.46 -13.23
CA ILE A 80 16.79 -8.36 -14.19
C ILE A 80 16.30 -7.86 -15.56
N ALA A 81 15.14 -8.32 -16.03
CA ALA A 81 14.53 -7.84 -17.26
C ALA A 81 14.19 -6.34 -17.19
N GLN A 82 13.65 -5.88 -16.06
CA GLN A 82 13.25 -4.47 -15.88
C GLN A 82 14.45 -3.56 -15.54
N TYR A 83 15.35 -3.94 -14.64
CA TYR A 83 16.40 -3.06 -14.11
C TYR A 83 17.83 -3.43 -14.53
N GLY A 84 18.02 -4.48 -15.33
CA GLY A 84 19.34 -5.00 -15.71
C GLY A 84 19.96 -5.88 -14.63
N LYS A 85 21.22 -6.27 -14.76
CA LYS A 85 21.90 -7.17 -13.80
C LYS A 85 22.14 -6.51 -12.44
N PRO A 86 22.18 -7.27 -11.33
CA PRO A 86 22.67 -6.77 -10.04
C PRO A 86 24.16 -6.43 -10.15
N VAL A 87 24.55 -5.26 -9.64
CA VAL A 87 25.90 -4.68 -9.78
C VAL A 87 26.65 -4.68 -8.45
N ALA A 88 26.05 -4.12 -7.39
CA ALA A 88 26.68 -4.00 -6.08
C ALA A 88 25.64 -3.71 -4.98
N ILE A 89 26.10 -3.69 -3.73
CA ILE A 89 25.38 -3.07 -2.61
C ILE A 89 25.81 -1.61 -2.50
N ASP A 90 24.87 -0.66 -2.58
CA ASP A 90 25.13 0.76 -2.35
C ASP A 90 25.26 1.07 -0.86
N SER A 91 24.41 0.45 -0.03
CA SER A 91 24.50 0.53 1.43
C SER A 91 23.78 -0.63 2.09
N ALA A 92 24.20 -0.99 3.30
CA ALA A 92 23.47 -1.88 4.20
C ALA A 92 23.32 -1.15 5.54
N THR A 93 22.08 -0.94 5.98
CA THR A 93 21.73 -0.21 7.21
C THR A 93 21.04 -1.18 8.18
N PRO A 94 21.75 -1.71 9.18
CA PRO A 94 21.15 -2.59 10.19
C PRO A 94 20.16 -1.82 11.08
N THR A 95 18.98 -2.41 11.31
CA THR A 95 18.07 -2.03 12.41
C THR A 95 18.33 -2.87 13.65
N SER A 96 18.99 -4.03 13.47
CA SER A 96 19.58 -4.87 14.52
C SER A 96 20.78 -5.62 13.91
N GLY A 97 21.52 -6.41 14.71
CA GLY A 97 22.57 -7.29 14.16
C GLY A 97 22.08 -8.43 13.25
N ARG A 98 20.77 -8.51 12.98
CA ARG A 98 20.09 -9.57 12.21
C ARG A 98 19.05 -9.07 11.21
N SER A 99 18.63 -7.82 11.30
CA SER A 99 17.61 -7.22 10.43
C SER A 99 18.08 -5.86 9.94
N GLY A 100 17.69 -5.47 8.73
CA GLY A 100 18.00 -4.15 8.21
C GLY A 100 17.51 -3.92 6.78
N THR A 101 17.90 -2.76 6.25
CA THR A 101 17.61 -2.34 4.87
C THR A 101 18.89 -2.37 4.04
N VAL A 102 18.82 -2.95 2.86
CA VAL A 102 19.92 -3.00 1.88
C VAL A 102 19.49 -2.25 0.62
N LEU A 103 20.33 -1.34 0.14
CA LEU A 103 20.18 -0.72 -1.17
C LEU A 103 21.00 -1.54 -2.17
N LEU A 104 20.31 -2.32 -2.99
CA LEU A 104 20.89 -3.20 -4.00
C LEU A 104 20.84 -2.51 -5.37
N ARG A 105 22.02 -2.20 -5.92
CA ARG A 105 22.17 -1.56 -7.23
C ARG A 105 22.02 -2.57 -8.35
N PHE A 106 21.14 -2.28 -9.29
CA PHE A 106 21.06 -2.88 -10.62
C PHE A 106 21.56 -1.88 -11.67
N GLU A 107 21.82 -2.32 -12.91
CA GLU A 107 22.33 -1.46 -14.00
C GLU A 107 21.47 -0.21 -14.27
N ARG A 108 20.15 -0.28 -14.01
CA ARG A 108 19.18 0.80 -14.29
C ARG A 108 18.33 1.22 -13.07
N GLY A 109 18.69 0.82 -11.85
CA GLY A 109 17.95 1.24 -10.65
C GLY A 109 18.51 0.70 -9.34
N VAL A 110 18.05 1.23 -8.20
CA VAL A 110 18.46 0.82 -6.86
C VAL A 110 17.25 0.28 -6.10
N ALA A 111 17.26 -1.01 -5.80
CA ALA A 111 16.20 -1.70 -5.08
C ALA A 111 16.38 -1.58 -3.57
N THR A 112 15.30 -1.25 -2.86
CA THR A 112 15.26 -1.25 -1.40
C THR A 112 14.83 -2.62 -0.90
N VAL A 113 15.76 -3.39 -0.34
CA VAL A 113 15.56 -4.75 0.15
C VAL A 113 15.52 -4.76 1.68
N LEU A 114 14.45 -5.28 2.28
CA LEU A 114 14.45 -5.67 3.69
C LEU A 114 14.99 -7.09 3.81
N LEU A 115 15.89 -7.31 4.76
CA LEU A 115 16.59 -8.58 4.97
C LEU A 115 16.57 -8.96 6.46
N ASP A 116 16.20 -10.21 6.75
CA ASP A 116 16.12 -10.78 8.10
C ASP A 116 16.91 -12.10 8.20
N VAL A 117 17.75 -12.24 9.23
CA VAL A 117 18.72 -13.33 9.40
C VAL A 117 18.45 -14.17 10.65
N GLY A 118 18.13 -15.45 10.45
CA GLY A 118 17.74 -16.40 11.48
C GLY A 118 18.82 -16.70 12.52
N VAL A 119 18.40 -17.00 13.76
CA VAL A 119 19.28 -17.16 14.93
C VAL A 119 20.16 -18.42 14.94
N ALA A 120 19.90 -19.37 14.04
CA ALA A 120 20.70 -20.59 13.92
C ALA A 120 22.17 -20.30 13.54
N ALA A 121 23.08 -21.21 13.90
CA ALA A 121 24.52 -21.08 13.67
C ALA A 121 24.92 -20.90 12.19
N GLY A 122 24.07 -21.36 11.25
CA GLY A 122 24.27 -21.13 9.82
C GLY A 122 23.89 -19.72 9.33
N GLU A 123 23.33 -18.86 10.19
CA GLU A 123 22.93 -17.48 9.89
C GLU A 123 22.16 -17.33 8.56
N ARG A 124 21.25 -18.27 8.28
CA ARG A 124 20.50 -18.29 7.02
C ARG A 124 19.42 -17.22 7.03
N VAL A 125 19.12 -16.69 5.85
CA VAL A 125 18.13 -15.63 5.67
C VAL A 125 16.72 -16.20 5.80
N THR A 126 15.97 -15.66 6.76
CA THR A 126 14.58 -16.03 7.04
C THR A 126 13.58 -15.10 6.36
N GLY A 127 14.01 -13.91 5.94
CA GLY A 127 13.18 -12.95 5.22
C GLY A 127 13.97 -12.13 4.20
N LEU A 128 13.42 -11.99 3.00
CA LEU A 128 13.90 -11.07 1.96
C LEU A 128 12.69 -10.46 1.26
N ARG A 129 12.58 -9.13 1.25
CA ARG A 129 11.50 -8.41 0.56
C ARG A 129 12.02 -7.18 -0.16
N VAL A 130 11.86 -7.13 -1.47
CA VAL A 130 12.02 -5.88 -2.23
C VAL A 130 10.79 -5.00 -1.97
N THR A 131 11.00 -3.75 -1.60
CA THR A 131 9.95 -2.81 -1.16
C THR A 131 9.80 -1.58 -2.06
N GLY A 132 10.59 -1.52 -3.12
CA GLY A 132 10.60 -0.47 -4.14
C GLY A 132 11.90 -0.48 -4.92
N VAL A 133 11.90 0.10 -6.12
CA VAL A 133 13.11 0.36 -6.91
C VAL A 133 13.10 1.82 -7.35
N THR A 134 14.19 2.52 -7.06
CA THR A 134 14.40 3.90 -7.53
C THR A 134 15.16 3.88 -8.85
N VAL A 135 14.78 4.73 -9.80
CA VAL A 135 15.36 4.80 -11.14
C VAL A 135 15.99 6.17 -11.35
N ALA A 136 17.24 6.19 -11.82
CA ALA A 136 17.94 7.44 -12.12
C ALA A 136 17.35 8.09 -13.39
N ASN A 137 17.22 9.42 -13.38
CA ASN A 137 16.63 10.18 -14.49
C ASN A 137 15.21 9.72 -14.88
N ASP A 138 14.43 9.21 -13.93
CA ASP A 138 13.04 8.82 -14.12
C ASP A 138 12.12 10.04 -14.27
N SER A 139 10.96 9.83 -14.91
CA SER A 139 10.01 10.89 -15.29
C SER A 139 8.62 10.30 -15.47
N PHE A 140 7.57 11.09 -15.26
CA PHE A 140 6.19 10.61 -15.39
C PHE A 140 5.92 9.95 -16.76
N ASP A 141 6.45 10.50 -17.86
CA ASP A 141 6.28 9.95 -19.21
C ASP A 141 6.87 8.53 -19.38
N LYS A 142 8.00 8.24 -18.71
CA LYS A 142 8.62 6.90 -18.73
C LYS A 142 7.76 5.90 -17.98
N VAL A 143 7.30 6.27 -16.78
CA VAL A 143 6.41 5.42 -15.98
C VAL A 143 5.07 5.23 -16.69
N ALA A 144 4.54 6.26 -17.36
CA ALA A 144 3.33 6.18 -18.16
C ALA A 144 3.48 5.21 -19.35
N ALA A 145 4.61 5.24 -20.06
CA ALA A 145 4.91 4.31 -21.14
C ALA A 145 5.04 2.86 -20.63
N GLU A 146 5.64 2.63 -19.47
CA GLU A 146 5.70 1.31 -18.83
C GLU A 146 4.32 0.82 -18.36
N ILE A 147 3.47 1.70 -17.80
CA ILE A 147 2.08 1.37 -17.44
C ILE A 147 1.26 1.03 -18.68
N ALA A 148 1.47 1.73 -19.80
CA ALA A 148 0.79 1.46 -21.08
C ALA A 148 1.27 0.16 -21.77
N ALA A 149 2.44 -0.37 -21.39
CA ALA A 149 2.99 -1.63 -21.89
C ALA A 149 2.49 -2.87 -21.13
N LEU A 150 1.78 -2.70 -20.01
CA LEU A 150 1.14 -3.80 -19.28
C LEU A 150 -0.04 -4.37 -20.10
N PRO A 151 -0.23 -5.70 -20.19
CA PRO A 151 -1.30 -6.31 -20.98
C PRO A 151 -2.69 -6.03 -20.40
N GLY A 152 -3.68 -5.82 -21.26
CA GLY A 152 -5.05 -5.50 -20.86
C GLY A 152 -5.31 -4.00 -20.83
N GLN A 153 -5.93 -3.50 -19.76
CA GLN A 153 -6.37 -2.12 -19.60
C GLN A 153 -5.69 -1.48 -18.39
N THR A 154 -5.05 -0.33 -18.57
CA THR A 154 -4.42 0.41 -17.47
C THR A 154 -4.82 1.88 -17.47
N GLY A 155 -4.76 2.51 -16.29
CA GLY A 155 -4.94 3.94 -16.12
C GLY A 155 -4.38 4.41 -14.80
N PHE A 156 -3.94 5.65 -14.74
CA PHE A 156 -3.37 6.24 -13.54
C PHE A 156 -3.57 7.76 -13.49
N LEU A 157 -3.45 8.31 -12.29
CA LEU A 157 -3.41 9.74 -12.03
C LEU A 157 -2.43 10.04 -10.89
N VAL A 158 -1.58 11.04 -11.13
CA VAL A 158 -0.83 11.76 -10.13
C VAL A 158 -1.36 13.19 -10.12
N ALA A 159 -1.87 13.66 -8.98
CA ALA A 159 -2.43 15.01 -8.87
C ALA A 159 -2.13 15.66 -7.51
N GLU A 160 -1.92 16.98 -7.53
CA GLU A 160 -1.93 17.81 -6.32
C GLU A 160 -3.40 18.06 -5.92
N LEU A 161 -3.71 17.94 -4.63
CA LEU A 161 -5.03 18.19 -4.07
C LEU A 161 -5.02 19.55 -3.34
N GLY A 162 -5.61 20.57 -3.94
CA GLY A 162 -5.74 21.91 -3.38
C GLY A 162 -7.16 22.22 -2.90
N ASP A 163 -7.38 23.44 -2.43
CA ASP A 163 -8.74 23.94 -2.12
C ASP A 163 -9.54 24.22 -3.40
N ALA A 164 -8.84 24.47 -4.50
CA ALA A 164 -9.39 24.55 -5.86
C ALA A 164 -9.67 23.18 -6.51
N GLY A 165 -9.58 22.08 -5.75
CA GLY A 165 -9.83 20.71 -6.21
C GLY A 165 -8.59 19.95 -6.69
N VAL A 166 -8.80 19.06 -7.66
CA VAL A 166 -7.77 18.14 -8.20
C VAL A 166 -6.99 18.83 -9.31
N ARG A 167 -5.65 18.96 -9.16
CA ARG A 167 -4.75 19.49 -10.19
C ARG A 167 -3.81 18.38 -10.70
N PRO A 168 -4.08 17.79 -11.87
CA PRO A 168 -3.23 16.76 -12.45
C PRO A 168 -1.78 17.21 -12.66
N LEU A 169 -0.84 16.30 -12.43
CA LEU A 169 0.57 16.41 -12.79
C LEU A 169 0.92 15.43 -13.93
N ALA A 170 0.36 14.23 -13.90
CA ALA A 170 0.50 13.21 -14.93
C ALA A 170 -0.68 12.23 -14.87
N SER A 171 -1.10 11.70 -16.01
CA SER A 171 -2.21 10.74 -16.09
C SER A 171 -2.23 9.97 -17.40
N ALA A 172 -2.80 8.77 -17.37
CA ALA A 172 -3.28 8.07 -18.56
C ALA A 172 -4.65 7.45 -18.27
N ASN A 173 -5.58 7.52 -19.22
CA ASN A 173 -6.96 7.06 -19.07
C ASN A 173 -7.67 7.52 -17.77
N PRO A 174 -7.57 8.80 -17.34
CA PRO A 174 -7.99 9.22 -16.01
C PRO A 174 -9.51 9.18 -15.76
N ASP A 175 -10.32 9.18 -16.82
CA ASP A 175 -11.78 9.10 -16.77
C ASP A 175 -12.34 7.69 -17.08
N ARG A 176 -11.47 6.73 -17.42
CA ARG A 176 -11.91 5.35 -17.68
C ARG A 176 -12.34 4.71 -16.37
N GLN A 177 -13.55 4.15 -16.35
CA GLN A 177 -14.01 3.29 -15.26
C GLN A 177 -13.24 1.96 -15.28
N PHE A 178 -12.52 1.66 -14.20
CA PHE A 178 -11.85 0.39 -13.96
C PHE A 178 -12.60 -0.39 -12.88
N ALA A 179 -12.50 -1.72 -12.90
CA ALA A 179 -12.82 -2.52 -11.72
C ALA A 179 -11.72 -2.24 -10.68
N VAL A 180 -12.10 -1.86 -9.46
CA VAL A 180 -11.15 -1.41 -8.42
C VAL A 180 -11.17 -2.25 -7.14
N GLY A 181 -12.05 -3.25 -7.07
CA GLY A 181 -12.21 -4.16 -5.95
C GLY A 181 -12.33 -3.42 -4.62
N SER A 182 -11.57 -3.89 -3.64
CA SER A 182 -11.57 -3.33 -2.28
C SER A 182 -11.11 -1.86 -2.15
N THR A 183 -10.74 -1.16 -3.23
CA THR A 183 -10.58 0.31 -3.19
C THR A 183 -11.91 1.01 -2.93
N ILE A 184 -13.05 0.41 -3.31
CA ILE A 184 -14.40 0.93 -3.05
C ILE A 184 -14.68 1.18 -1.55
N LYS A 185 -13.96 0.48 -0.66
CA LYS A 185 -14.07 0.59 0.79
C LYS A 185 -13.75 1.99 1.33
N LEU A 186 -13.10 2.83 0.52
CA LEU A 186 -12.91 4.25 0.81
C LEU A 186 -14.25 5.02 0.89
N TYR A 187 -15.26 4.72 0.06
CA TYR A 187 -16.58 5.34 0.17
C TYR A 187 -17.32 4.91 1.45
N ILE A 188 -17.11 3.66 1.90
CA ILE A 188 -17.66 3.12 3.14
C ILE A 188 -17.01 3.80 4.35
N LEU A 189 -15.69 4.03 4.30
CA LEU A 189 -14.94 4.77 5.32
C LEU A 189 -15.38 6.24 5.40
N ASP A 190 -15.59 6.87 4.24
CA ASP A 190 -16.05 8.25 4.13
C ASP A 190 -17.45 8.43 4.74
N GLU A 191 -18.40 7.56 4.39
CA GLU A 191 -19.75 7.61 4.97
C GLU A 191 -19.75 7.27 6.47
N LEU A 192 -18.90 6.35 6.94
CA LEU A 192 -18.71 6.15 8.38
C LEU A 192 -18.23 7.44 9.07
N ALA A 193 -17.24 8.12 8.50
CA ALA A 193 -16.76 9.39 9.04
C ALA A 193 -17.80 10.50 8.95
N ALA A 194 -18.66 10.52 7.92
CA ALA A 194 -19.79 11.44 7.80
C ALA A 194 -20.84 11.22 8.90
N GLN A 195 -21.20 9.96 9.19
CA GLN A 195 -22.12 9.62 10.29
C GLN A 195 -21.50 9.92 11.67
N VAL A 196 -20.18 9.85 11.82
CA VAL A 196 -19.50 10.29 13.05
C VAL A 196 -19.45 11.82 13.17
N ALA A 197 -19.12 12.54 12.09
CA ALA A 197 -19.03 14.00 12.09
C ALA A 197 -20.38 14.68 12.39
N THR A 198 -21.49 14.05 11.99
CA THR A 198 -22.87 14.49 12.28
C THR A 198 -23.39 14.02 13.65
N GLY A 199 -22.59 13.27 14.43
CA GLY A 199 -22.98 12.77 15.75
C GLY A 199 -23.98 11.60 15.73
N LYS A 200 -24.37 11.09 14.55
CA LYS A 200 -25.21 9.89 14.39
C LYS A 200 -24.52 8.62 14.91
N ARG A 201 -23.18 8.60 14.92
CA ARG A 201 -22.33 7.51 15.40
C ARG A 201 -21.10 8.06 16.13
N LYS A 202 -20.34 7.20 16.80
CA LYS A 202 -19.00 7.46 17.34
C LYS A 202 -18.06 6.33 16.93
N TRP A 203 -16.78 6.65 16.74
CA TRP A 203 -15.74 5.65 16.50
C TRP A 203 -15.66 4.56 17.58
N SER A 204 -16.04 4.90 18.81
CA SER A 204 -16.11 4.03 19.98
C SER A 204 -17.41 3.22 20.12
N ASP A 205 -18.41 3.41 19.26
CA ASP A 205 -19.65 2.63 19.34
C ASP A 205 -19.35 1.15 19.14
N VAL A 206 -19.87 0.31 20.04
CA VAL A 206 -19.68 -1.15 20.01
C VAL A 206 -20.86 -1.78 19.28
N VAL A 207 -20.55 -2.63 18.31
CA VAL A 207 -21.52 -3.37 17.49
C VAL A 207 -21.10 -4.85 17.36
N PRO A 208 -22.02 -5.78 17.10
CA PRO A 208 -21.66 -7.16 16.79
C PRO A 208 -21.00 -7.26 15.40
N LEU A 209 -19.93 -8.06 15.32
CA LEU A 209 -19.49 -8.66 14.05
C LEU A 209 -20.59 -9.60 13.55
N SER A 210 -21.42 -9.10 12.64
CA SER A 210 -22.71 -9.69 12.27
C SER A 210 -22.75 -10.28 10.86
N HIS A 211 -21.85 -9.84 9.97
CA HIS A 211 -21.81 -10.27 8.58
C HIS A 211 -20.41 -10.79 8.24
N PHE A 212 -20.27 -12.11 8.13
CA PHE A 212 -19.04 -12.76 7.68
C PHE A 212 -18.97 -12.81 6.15
N SER A 213 -17.77 -12.75 5.60
CA SER A 213 -17.55 -12.80 4.16
C SER A 213 -16.32 -13.61 3.77
N PHE A 214 -16.30 -14.07 2.52
CA PHE A 214 -15.19 -14.79 1.91
C PHE A 214 -13.94 -13.90 1.82
N SER A 215 -12.75 -14.48 1.95
CA SER A 215 -11.46 -13.75 1.95
C SER A 215 -11.37 -12.62 3.00
N SER A 216 -11.72 -12.92 4.26
CA SER A 216 -11.57 -11.99 5.40
C SER A 216 -10.28 -12.27 6.16
N ALA A 217 -9.29 -11.38 6.07
CA ALA A 217 -7.94 -11.60 6.63
C ALA A 217 -7.86 -11.52 8.17
N GLY A 218 -8.75 -10.75 8.81
CA GLY A 218 -8.80 -10.57 10.25
C GLY A 218 -9.94 -11.36 10.91
N THR A 219 -11.16 -11.24 10.38
CA THR A 219 -12.38 -11.68 11.10
C THR A 219 -12.90 -13.07 10.72
N ALA A 220 -12.29 -13.77 9.75
CA ALA A 220 -12.85 -15.03 9.20
C ALA A 220 -13.15 -16.12 10.26
N ASN A 221 -12.34 -16.21 11.31
CA ASN A 221 -12.44 -17.23 12.35
C ASN A 221 -12.92 -16.68 13.70
N TRP A 222 -13.50 -15.48 13.73
CA TRP A 222 -14.02 -14.88 14.96
C TRP A 222 -15.41 -15.45 15.28
N PRO A 223 -15.79 -15.59 16.56
CA PRO A 223 -17.16 -15.94 16.92
C PRO A 223 -18.18 -14.94 16.35
N ALA A 224 -19.36 -15.44 15.98
CA ALA A 224 -20.49 -14.58 15.65
C ALA A 224 -20.81 -13.63 16.82
N ASP A 225 -21.29 -12.44 16.48
CA ASP A 225 -21.67 -11.39 17.44
C ASP A 225 -20.54 -10.90 18.37
N THR A 226 -19.27 -11.19 18.04
CA THR A 226 -18.10 -10.64 18.75
C THR A 226 -18.22 -9.12 18.83
N PRO A 227 -18.19 -8.51 20.04
CA PRO A 227 -18.35 -7.07 20.19
C PRO A 227 -17.10 -6.33 19.72
N VAL A 228 -17.28 -5.44 18.74
CA VAL A 228 -16.20 -4.67 18.10
C VAL A 228 -16.56 -3.19 18.02
N THR A 229 -15.57 -2.30 18.09
CA THR A 229 -15.82 -0.88 17.86
C THR A 229 -15.92 -0.56 16.37
N LEU A 230 -16.59 0.53 15.99
CA LEU A 230 -16.58 1.01 14.60
C LEU A 230 -15.16 1.36 14.12
N GLN A 231 -14.29 1.83 15.01
CA GLN A 231 -12.87 2.01 14.70
C GLN A 231 -12.15 0.68 14.44
N THR A 232 -12.45 -0.38 15.20
CA THR A 232 -11.93 -1.73 14.95
C THR A 232 -12.32 -2.19 13.54
N LEU A 233 -13.62 -2.09 13.20
CA LEU A 233 -14.12 -2.46 11.87
C LEU A 233 -13.45 -1.65 10.75
N ALA A 234 -13.37 -0.32 10.90
CA ALA A 234 -12.73 0.55 9.91
C ALA A 234 -11.24 0.25 9.73
N ASN A 235 -10.50 -0.01 10.82
CA ASN A 235 -9.10 -0.38 10.76
C ASN A 235 -8.91 -1.68 9.97
N TRP A 236 -9.67 -2.75 10.28
CA TRP A 236 -9.58 -4.03 9.56
C TRP A 236 -10.03 -3.93 8.09
N MET A 237 -11.12 -3.20 7.82
CA MET A 237 -11.64 -2.93 6.48
C MET A 237 -10.59 -2.25 5.57
N ILE A 238 -9.77 -1.36 6.13
CA ILE A 238 -8.82 -0.55 5.37
C ILE A 238 -7.44 -1.20 5.31
N SER A 239 -6.84 -1.57 6.45
CA SER A 239 -5.42 -1.92 6.52
C SER A 239 -5.07 -3.29 5.92
N VAL A 240 -5.93 -4.29 6.14
CA VAL A 240 -5.78 -5.66 5.58
C VAL A 240 -6.92 -6.02 4.63
N SER A 241 -7.76 -5.05 4.29
CA SER A 241 -8.87 -5.24 3.35
C SER A 241 -9.93 -6.26 3.80
N ASP A 242 -10.20 -6.39 5.11
CA ASP A 242 -11.09 -7.42 5.64
C ASP A 242 -12.53 -7.28 5.12
N ASN A 243 -13.11 -8.37 4.60
CA ASN A 243 -14.43 -8.39 3.96
C ASN A 243 -15.59 -8.53 4.96
N GLY A 244 -15.44 -9.27 6.07
CA GLY A 244 -16.47 -9.36 7.12
C GLY A 244 -16.66 -8.03 7.85
N ALA A 245 -15.56 -7.31 8.11
CA ALA A 245 -15.61 -5.94 8.60
C ALA A 245 -16.27 -4.98 7.60
N THR A 246 -16.06 -5.20 6.29
CA THR A 246 -16.69 -4.41 5.21
C THR A 246 -18.19 -4.60 5.20
N ASP A 247 -18.66 -5.84 5.11
CA ASP A 247 -20.09 -6.13 4.97
C ASP A 247 -20.84 -5.72 6.24
N THR A 248 -20.26 -5.97 7.43
CA THR A 248 -20.81 -5.48 8.70
C THR A 248 -20.98 -3.96 8.69
N LEU A 249 -20.04 -3.20 8.12
CA LEU A 249 -20.17 -1.74 7.96
C LEU A 249 -21.21 -1.34 6.90
N ILE A 250 -21.29 -2.03 5.75
CA ILE A 250 -22.31 -1.73 4.72
C ILE A 250 -23.73 -1.89 5.30
N HIS A 251 -23.99 -3.01 5.99
CA HIS A 251 -25.29 -3.28 6.61
C HIS A 251 -25.60 -2.29 7.75
N LEU A 252 -24.60 -1.90 8.55
CA LEU A 252 -24.78 -0.93 9.64
C LEU A 252 -25.02 0.51 9.14
N LEU A 253 -24.24 0.97 8.17
CA LEU A 253 -24.33 2.34 7.64
C LEU A 253 -25.56 2.53 6.74
N GLY A 254 -25.95 1.46 6.04
CA GLY A 254 -26.95 1.41 4.99
C GLY A 254 -26.35 1.73 3.62
N ARG A 255 -26.80 1.04 2.57
CA ARG A 255 -26.32 1.25 1.20
C ARG A 255 -26.64 2.65 0.68
N ALA A 256 -27.91 3.09 0.78
CA ALA A 256 -28.34 4.36 0.23
C ALA A 256 -27.54 5.58 0.76
N PRO A 257 -27.17 5.67 2.06
CA PRO A 257 -26.19 6.66 2.52
C PRO A 257 -24.81 6.58 1.86
N ILE A 258 -24.23 5.39 1.66
CA ILE A 258 -22.92 5.22 1.00
C ILE A 258 -23.01 5.56 -0.50
N GLU A 259 -24.10 5.15 -1.16
CA GLU A 259 -24.40 5.47 -2.57
C GLU A 259 -24.61 6.98 -2.77
N ALA A 260 -25.29 7.65 -1.84
CA ALA A 260 -25.42 9.11 -1.83
C ALA A 260 -24.06 9.78 -1.60
N ARG A 261 -23.26 9.28 -0.65
CA ARG A 261 -21.89 9.76 -0.40
C ARG A 261 -21.01 9.67 -1.64
N MET A 262 -21.11 8.57 -2.39
CA MET A 262 -20.41 8.37 -3.66
C MET A 262 -20.80 9.41 -4.72
N LYS A 263 -22.09 9.77 -4.81
CA LYS A 263 -22.57 10.84 -5.69
C LYS A 263 -22.08 12.23 -5.23
N ASP A 264 -22.18 12.52 -3.94
CA ASP A 264 -21.72 13.78 -3.33
C ASP A 264 -20.21 14.00 -3.54
N ALA A 265 -19.40 12.94 -3.40
CA ALA A 265 -17.97 12.94 -3.68
C ALA A 265 -17.64 13.02 -5.19
N GLY A 266 -18.65 13.17 -6.06
CA GLY A 266 -18.48 13.43 -7.48
C GLY A 266 -18.09 12.21 -8.31
N HIS A 267 -18.51 11.00 -7.94
CA HIS A 267 -18.31 9.82 -8.79
C HIS A 267 -18.99 10.04 -10.16
N SER A 268 -18.25 9.84 -11.25
CA SER A 268 -18.65 10.20 -12.61
C SER A 268 -19.67 9.23 -13.22
N ASP A 269 -19.64 7.96 -12.83
CA ASP A 269 -20.61 6.94 -13.26
C ASP A 269 -21.17 6.13 -12.06
N PRO A 270 -22.04 6.72 -11.21
CA PRO A 270 -22.49 6.06 -9.98
C PRO A 270 -23.35 4.81 -10.20
N SER A 271 -24.09 4.72 -11.30
CA SER A 271 -24.97 3.57 -11.64
C SER A 271 -24.22 2.24 -11.65
N ARG A 272 -22.95 2.24 -12.06
CA ARG A 272 -22.08 1.05 -12.01
C ARG A 272 -21.88 0.47 -10.60
N ASN A 273 -22.19 1.24 -9.57
CA ASN A 273 -22.07 0.87 -8.16
C ASN A 273 -23.42 0.96 -7.42
N ILE A 274 -24.57 1.00 -8.11
CA ILE A 274 -25.89 1.16 -7.48
C ILE A 274 -26.84 0.06 -7.98
N PRO A 275 -27.28 -0.87 -7.10
CA PRO A 275 -27.03 -0.93 -5.66
C PRO A 275 -25.56 -1.23 -5.34
N LEU A 276 -25.05 -0.59 -4.29
CA LEU A 276 -23.69 -0.87 -3.80
C LEU A 276 -23.68 -2.29 -3.22
N LEU A 277 -23.12 -3.25 -3.96
CA LEU A 277 -23.03 -4.65 -3.53
C LEU A 277 -22.19 -4.82 -2.26
N THR A 278 -22.59 -5.75 -1.40
CA THR A 278 -21.69 -6.28 -0.37
C THR A 278 -20.70 -7.25 -1.00
N THR A 279 -19.62 -7.56 -0.28
CA THR A 279 -18.63 -8.51 -0.79
C THR A 279 -19.21 -9.90 -0.95
N VAL A 280 -20.06 -10.37 -0.02
CA VAL A 280 -20.80 -11.64 -0.16
C VAL A 280 -21.67 -11.66 -1.43
N GLU A 281 -22.42 -10.60 -1.74
CA GLU A 281 -23.29 -10.55 -2.92
C GLU A 281 -22.50 -10.56 -4.22
N ALA A 282 -21.41 -9.79 -4.29
CA ALA A 282 -20.51 -9.77 -5.44
C ALA A 282 -19.91 -11.16 -5.68
N PHE A 283 -19.38 -11.82 -4.63
CA PHE A 283 -18.84 -13.17 -4.76
C PHE A 283 -19.91 -14.21 -5.13
N ALA A 284 -21.10 -14.14 -4.55
CA ALA A 284 -22.21 -15.03 -4.88
C ALA A 284 -22.61 -14.89 -6.36
N LEU A 285 -22.84 -13.66 -6.86
CA LEU A 285 -23.22 -13.42 -8.26
C LEU A 285 -22.12 -13.78 -9.27
N LYS A 286 -20.83 -13.65 -8.90
CA LYS A 286 -19.70 -14.13 -9.73
C LYS A 286 -19.56 -15.65 -9.79
N GLY A 287 -20.03 -16.34 -8.74
CA GLY A 287 -20.02 -17.80 -8.62
C GLY A 287 -20.88 -18.52 -9.67
N ASN A 288 -20.76 -19.84 -9.77
CA ASN A 288 -21.58 -20.64 -10.67
C ASN A 288 -23.03 -20.81 -10.15
N ASN A 289 -23.23 -20.72 -8.84
CA ASN A 289 -24.51 -20.91 -8.13
C ASN A 289 -25.64 -19.93 -8.51
N PHE A 290 -25.29 -18.81 -9.16
CA PHE A 290 -26.22 -17.73 -9.54
C PHE A 290 -26.12 -17.37 -11.02
N ASN A 291 -25.88 -18.37 -11.88
CA ASN A 291 -25.82 -18.20 -13.33
C ASN A 291 -27.15 -17.75 -13.96
N ASP A 292 -28.27 -17.97 -13.26
CA ASP A 292 -29.62 -17.49 -13.57
C ASP A 292 -29.76 -15.98 -13.30
N LEU A 293 -29.33 -15.53 -12.10
CA LEU A 293 -29.51 -14.16 -11.65
C LEU A 293 -28.47 -13.20 -12.23
N ARG A 294 -27.20 -13.62 -12.36
CA ARG A 294 -26.10 -12.77 -12.84
C ARG A 294 -26.43 -12.04 -14.16
N PRO A 295 -26.85 -12.69 -15.26
CA PRO A 295 -27.13 -12.00 -16.51
C PRO A 295 -28.36 -11.10 -16.44
N VAL A 296 -29.28 -11.34 -15.50
CA VAL A 296 -30.42 -10.44 -15.24
C VAL A 296 -29.94 -9.20 -14.50
N PHE A 297 -29.12 -9.35 -13.45
CA PHE A 297 -28.51 -8.25 -12.71
C PHE A 297 -27.69 -7.33 -13.64
N ILE A 298 -26.73 -7.90 -14.39
CA ILE A 298 -25.82 -7.14 -15.28
C ILE A 298 -26.58 -6.32 -16.34
N LYS A 299 -27.76 -6.76 -16.79
CA LYS A 299 -28.57 -6.09 -17.82
C LYS A 299 -29.69 -5.21 -17.27
N SER A 300 -29.81 -5.10 -15.95
CA SER A 300 -30.87 -4.34 -15.29
C SER A 300 -30.39 -2.94 -14.88
N GLU A 301 -31.32 -1.98 -14.87
CA GLU A 301 -31.12 -0.66 -14.27
C GLU A 301 -31.10 -0.73 -12.72
N ASP A 302 -30.52 0.27 -12.05
CA ASP A 302 -30.34 0.39 -10.59
C ASP A 302 -31.52 -0.13 -9.75
N ALA A 303 -32.76 0.26 -10.09
CA ALA A 303 -33.95 -0.10 -9.33
C ALA A 303 -34.32 -1.59 -9.47
N ALA A 304 -34.11 -2.17 -10.65
CA ALA A 304 -34.35 -3.59 -10.91
C ALA A 304 -33.21 -4.45 -10.32
N GLN A 305 -31.97 -3.98 -10.40
CA GLN A 305 -30.82 -4.58 -9.70
C GLN A 305 -31.06 -4.63 -8.18
N ARG A 306 -31.45 -3.50 -7.56
CA ARG A 306 -31.75 -3.44 -6.12
C ARG A 306 -32.86 -4.42 -5.74
N LYS A 307 -33.97 -4.42 -6.47
CA LYS A 307 -35.09 -5.35 -6.24
C LYS A 307 -34.64 -6.82 -6.36
N LEU A 308 -33.75 -7.15 -7.30
CA LEU A 308 -33.18 -8.48 -7.43
C LEU A 308 -32.36 -8.87 -6.18
N ILE A 309 -31.48 -7.99 -5.69
CA ILE A 309 -30.71 -8.21 -4.46
C ILE A 309 -31.63 -8.43 -3.26
N GLU A 310 -32.58 -7.51 -3.01
CA GLU A 310 -33.52 -7.57 -1.89
C GLU A 310 -34.41 -8.83 -1.92
N SER A 311 -34.87 -9.22 -3.12
CA SER A 311 -35.69 -10.44 -3.30
C SER A 311 -34.89 -11.73 -3.12
N ASN A 312 -33.56 -11.68 -3.18
CA ASN A 312 -32.67 -12.84 -3.06
C ASN A 312 -31.74 -12.75 -1.83
N GLN A 313 -31.98 -11.87 -0.86
CA GLN A 313 -31.14 -11.71 0.34
C GLN A 313 -30.91 -13.02 1.12
N ASN A 314 -31.91 -13.91 1.15
CA ASN A 314 -31.81 -15.23 1.81
C ASN A 314 -30.99 -16.25 1.00
N ARG A 315 -30.72 -15.98 -0.28
CA ARG A 315 -29.87 -16.79 -1.18
C ARG A 315 -28.46 -16.20 -1.30
N LEU A 316 -28.33 -14.87 -1.39
CA LEU A 316 -27.05 -14.16 -1.54
C LEU A 316 -26.32 -14.08 -0.18
N THR A 317 -25.94 -15.24 0.34
CA THR A 317 -25.31 -15.44 1.65
C THR A 317 -23.96 -16.14 1.50
N LEU A 318 -23.09 -16.03 2.52
CA LEU A 318 -21.76 -16.64 2.49
C LEU A 318 -21.80 -18.16 2.21
N ALA A 319 -22.82 -18.85 2.71
CA ALA A 319 -23.01 -20.29 2.48
C ALA A 319 -23.18 -20.68 1.01
N ASN A 320 -23.60 -19.75 0.15
CA ASN A 320 -23.80 -19.97 -1.28
C ASN A 320 -22.71 -19.34 -2.16
N VAL A 321 -21.63 -18.80 -1.57
CA VAL A 321 -20.44 -18.36 -2.30
C VAL A 321 -19.65 -19.58 -2.79
N ASP A 322 -19.60 -19.75 -4.11
CA ASP A 322 -18.80 -20.80 -4.76
C ASP A 322 -17.33 -20.40 -4.81
N GLY A 323 -16.54 -20.86 -3.84
CA GLY A 323 -15.10 -20.62 -3.79
C GLY A 323 -14.32 -21.22 -4.98
N ILE A 324 -14.84 -22.27 -5.63
CA ILE A 324 -14.17 -22.95 -6.76
C ILE A 324 -14.22 -22.05 -8.00
N SER A 325 -15.30 -21.27 -8.20
CA SER A 325 -15.38 -20.31 -9.30
C SER A 325 -14.18 -19.35 -9.39
N PHE A 326 -13.44 -19.11 -8.31
CA PHE A 326 -12.31 -18.18 -8.28
C PHE A 326 -10.95 -18.83 -8.58
N THR A 327 -10.88 -20.13 -8.91
CA THR A 327 -9.63 -20.78 -9.36
C THR A 327 -9.31 -20.54 -10.83
N ASP A 328 -10.32 -20.24 -11.65
CA ASP A 328 -10.23 -20.34 -13.12
C ASP A 328 -9.87 -19.01 -13.81
N GLY A 329 -9.34 -18.03 -13.06
CA GLY A 329 -8.95 -16.72 -13.58
C GLY A 329 -10.03 -15.63 -13.46
N PRO A 330 -9.94 -14.55 -14.27
CA PRO A 330 -10.80 -13.37 -14.14
C PRO A 330 -12.27 -13.66 -14.46
N ARG A 331 -13.20 -13.03 -13.72
CA ARG A 331 -14.65 -13.29 -13.87
C ARG A 331 -15.49 -12.03 -13.79
N PHE A 332 -16.13 -11.71 -14.91
CA PHE A 332 -17.09 -10.61 -15.07
C PHE A 332 -16.56 -9.23 -14.67
N ILE A 333 -15.23 -9.05 -14.68
CA ILE A 333 -14.55 -7.88 -14.11
C ILE A 333 -15.03 -6.55 -14.73
N ASP A 334 -15.41 -6.54 -16.01
CA ASP A 334 -15.90 -5.34 -16.70
C ASP A 334 -17.39 -5.00 -16.41
N SER A 335 -18.16 -5.90 -15.77
CA SER A 335 -19.63 -5.82 -15.69
C SER A 335 -20.27 -6.14 -14.33
N LEU A 336 -19.55 -6.82 -13.43
CA LEU A 336 -19.97 -7.16 -12.08
C LEU A 336 -18.74 -7.04 -11.18
N GLU A 337 -18.54 -5.86 -10.60
CA GLU A 337 -17.43 -5.48 -9.72
C GLU A 337 -17.81 -4.16 -9.04
N TRP A 338 -16.86 -3.49 -8.39
CA TRP A 338 -17.03 -2.09 -7.99
C TRP A 338 -16.13 -1.22 -8.85
N PHE A 339 -16.69 -0.16 -9.42
CA PHE A 339 -16.04 0.62 -10.46
C PHE A 339 -15.62 1.99 -9.95
N ALA A 340 -14.49 2.49 -10.45
CA ALA A 340 -14.08 3.88 -10.31
C ALA A 340 -13.04 4.24 -11.37
N SER A 341 -13.00 5.50 -11.79
CA SER A 341 -11.88 6.07 -12.55
C SER A 341 -10.81 6.66 -11.64
N PRO A 342 -9.55 6.83 -12.11
CA PRO A 342 -8.53 7.59 -11.39
C PRO A 342 -9.00 8.97 -10.91
N ASN A 343 -9.82 9.66 -11.72
CA ASN A 343 -10.44 10.94 -11.36
C ASN A 343 -11.51 10.81 -10.26
N ASP A 344 -12.29 9.72 -10.20
CA ASP A 344 -13.24 9.46 -9.11
C ASP A 344 -12.51 9.24 -7.78
N ILE A 345 -11.43 8.43 -7.80
CA ILE A 345 -10.58 8.22 -6.63
C ILE A 345 -9.99 9.55 -6.16
N ALA A 346 -9.51 10.41 -7.06
CA ALA A 346 -9.00 11.72 -6.69
C ALA A 346 -10.04 12.61 -6.01
N ARG A 347 -11.28 12.64 -6.51
CA ARG A 347 -12.38 13.41 -5.89
C ARG A 347 -12.77 12.84 -4.51
N LEU A 348 -12.85 11.52 -4.38
CA LEU A 348 -13.04 10.86 -3.08
C LEU A 348 -11.93 11.21 -2.07
N MET A 349 -10.66 11.23 -2.50
CA MET A 349 -9.55 11.65 -1.64
C MET A 349 -9.64 13.13 -1.20
N VAL A 350 -10.28 14.00 -1.99
CA VAL A 350 -10.60 15.38 -1.56
C VAL A 350 -11.67 15.38 -0.47
N ASP A 351 -12.76 14.62 -0.62
CA ASP A 351 -13.84 14.58 0.40
C ASP A 351 -13.36 13.94 1.72
N LEU A 352 -12.64 12.81 1.65
CA LEU A 352 -11.97 12.16 2.78
C LEU A 352 -11.07 13.13 3.57
N ARG A 353 -10.32 13.99 2.86
CA ARG A 353 -9.49 15.02 3.49
C ARG A 353 -10.33 16.15 4.10
N ALA A 354 -11.39 16.58 3.42
CA ALA A 354 -12.30 17.62 3.89
C ALA A 354 -13.00 17.27 5.23
N ARG A 355 -13.13 15.97 5.56
CA ARG A 355 -13.60 15.50 6.88
C ARG A 355 -12.73 15.96 8.06
N GLN A 356 -11.44 16.26 7.84
CA GLN A 356 -10.45 16.53 8.89
C GLN A 356 -10.38 15.47 10.01
N SER A 357 -10.84 14.25 9.73
CA SER A 357 -10.99 13.18 10.72
C SER A 357 -9.66 12.45 10.95
N LYS A 358 -9.04 12.71 12.10
CA LYS A 358 -7.79 12.04 12.51
C LYS A 358 -7.92 10.52 12.52
N THR A 359 -9.06 9.97 12.94
CA THR A 359 -9.29 8.53 13.00
C THR A 359 -9.38 7.89 11.62
N LEU A 360 -10.03 8.56 10.66
CA LEU A 360 -10.10 8.14 9.26
C LEU A 360 -8.70 8.12 8.63
N LEU A 361 -7.94 9.21 8.79
CA LEU A 361 -6.59 9.31 8.24
C LEU A 361 -5.66 8.28 8.90
N ALA A 362 -5.80 8.03 10.20
CA ALA A 362 -5.06 6.99 10.91
C ALA A 362 -5.36 5.59 10.36
N ALA A 363 -6.63 5.24 10.12
CA ALA A 363 -7.02 3.93 9.57
C ALA A 363 -6.35 3.66 8.20
N MET A 364 -6.30 4.67 7.32
CA MET A 364 -5.61 4.61 6.03
C MET A 364 -4.07 4.52 6.16
N ALA A 365 -3.48 5.01 7.24
CA ALA A 365 -2.03 5.01 7.46
C ALA A 365 -1.49 3.76 8.17
N ILE A 366 -2.34 2.86 8.69
CA ILE A 366 -1.92 1.59 9.31
C ILE A 366 -1.13 0.73 8.30
N ASN A 367 -1.55 0.75 7.04
CA ASN A 367 -0.84 0.14 5.92
C ASN A 367 -0.72 1.21 4.84
N ASN A 368 0.48 1.74 4.62
CA ASN A 368 0.77 2.79 3.65
C ASN A 368 1.11 2.25 2.23
N GLY A 369 1.08 0.94 2.02
CA GLY A 369 1.22 0.29 0.71
C GLY A 369 2.62 0.24 0.10
N VAL A 370 3.64 0.87 0.70
CA VAL A 370 4.99 1.01 0.14
C VAL A 370 6.10 0.83 1.18
N GLY A 371 7.35 0.65 0.73
CA GLY A 371 8.52 0.58 1.60
C GLY A 371 8.83 1.88 2.36
N PRO A 372 9.57 1.82 3.48
CA PRO A 372 9.91 3.00 4.29
C PRO A 372 10.70 4.06 3.50
N VAL A 373 11.54 3.64 2.53
CA VAL A 373 12.26 4.56 1.65
C VAL A 373 11.31 5.37 0.75
N ALA A 374 10.28 4.73 0.19
CA ALA A 374 9.28 5.42 -0.63
C ALA A 374 8.35 6.35 0.19
N ALA A 375 8.19 6.06 1.49
CA ALA A 375 7.42 6.87 2.42
C ALA A 375 8.23 8.05 3.03
N ALA A 376 9.55 8.10 2.89
CA ALA A 376 10.43 9.01 3.65
C ALA A 376 10.17 10.52 3.42
N ASP A 377 9.71 10.87 2.22
CA ASP A 377 9.40 12.24 1.79
C ASP A 377 7.96 12.69 2.09
N TRP A 378 7.22 11.88 2.86
CA TRP A 378 5.81 12.10 3.18
C TRP A 378 5.62 12.24 4.70
N THR A 379 5.05 13.35 5.15
CA THR A 379 4.66 13.56 6.56
C THR A 379 3.45 12.70 6.94
N TYR A 380 2.60 12.41 5.95
CA TYR A 380 1.48 11.48 6.04
C TYR A 380 1.42 10.67 4.75
N LEU A 381 1.16 9.36 4.85
CA LEU A 381 0.87 8.51 3.69
C LEU A 381 -0.19 7.48 4.09
N GLY A 382 -1.39 7.62 3.53
CA GLY A 382 -2.48 6.65 3.64
C GLY A 382 -2.67 5.90 2.33
N TYR A 383 -3.15 4.65 2.41
CA TYR A 383 -3.32 3.79 1.24
C TYR A 383 -4.60 2.95 1.32
N LYS A 384 -5.20 2.70 0.16
CA LYS A 384 -6.08 1.55 -0.08
C LYS A 384 -5.83 1.01 -1.48
N GLY A 385 -5.75 -0.31 -1.58
CA GLY A 385 -5.82 -1.02 -2.85
C GLY A 385 -6.98 -2.02 -2.88
N GLY A 386 -7.19 -2.60 -4.06
CA GLY A 386 -8.12 -3.68 -4.28
C GLY A 386 -7.59 -4.64 -5.33
N SER A 387 -7.94 -5.91 -5.19
CA SER A 387 -7.45 -6.98 -6.07
C SER A 387 -8.44 -8.13 -6.14
N GLU A 388 -8.61 -8.67 -7.34
CA GLU A 388 -9.17 -9.99 -7.60
C GLU A 388 -8.47 -10.57 -8.85
N ASN A 389 -8.91 -11.74 -9.34
CA ASN A 389 -8.37 -12.29 -10.57
C ASN A 389 -8.57 -11.31 -11.74
N GLY A 390 -7.47 -10.89 -12.38
CA GLY A 390 -7.50 -9.91 -13.47
C GLY A 390 -7.76 -8.47 -13.04
N VAL A 391 -7.73 -8.14 -11.74
CA VAL A 391 -7.98 -6.79 -11.23
C VAL A 391 -6.93 -6.41 -10.21
N LEU A 392 -6.35 -5.22 -10.39
CA LEU A 392 -5.52 -4.59 -9.37
C LEU A 392 -5.71 -3.07 -9.40
N SER A 393 -5.91 -2.48 -8.23
CA SER A 393 -5.94 -1.03 -8.03
C SER A 393 -5.14 -0.66 -6.79
N MET A 394 -4.37 0.42 -6.88
CA MET A 394 -3.48 0.90 -5.83
C MET A 394 -3.62 2.42 -5.71
N SER A 395 -4.14 2.92 -4.58
CA SER A 395 -4.47 4.33 -4.40
C SER A 395 -3.90 4.88 -3.09
N LEU A 396 -3.09 5.93 -3.18
CA LEU A 396 -2.41 6.56 -2.06
C LEU A 396 -2.82 8.03 -1.92
N LEU A 397 -2.94 8.48 -0.68
CA LEU A 397 -3.11 9.88 -0.27
C LEU A 397 -1.91 10.29 0.57
N GLY A 398 -1.09 11.20 0.04
CA GLY A 398 0.15 11.64 0.69
C GLY A 398 0.13 13.12 1.04
N GLN A 399 0.68 13.49 2.20
CA GLN A 399 1.07 14.86 2.51
C GLN A 399 2.59 14.99 2.39
N ARG A 400 3.06 15.73 1.39
CA ARG A 400 4.48 15.89 1.07
C ARG A 400 5.20 16.68 2.16
N LYS A 401 6.37 16.21 2.56
CA LYS A 401 7.13 16.73 3.71
C LYS A 401 7.80 18.08 3.46
N SER A 402 8.17 18.37 2.22
CA SER A 402 8.90 19.59 1.84
C SER A 402 8.06 20.87 1.86
N ASP A 403 6.76 20.77 1.56
CA ASP A 403 5.86 21.92 1.43
C ASP A 403 4.46 21.71 2.04
N GLY A 404 4.21 20.57 2.68
CA GLY A 404 2.94 20.26 3.35
C GLY A 404 1.76 20.03 2.41
N LYS A 405 1.98 20.01 1.08
CA LYS A 405 0.93 19.84 0.08
C LYS A 405 0.42 18.40 0.02
N TRP A 406 -0.84 18.26 -0.39
CA TRP A 406 -1.50 16.96 -0.53
C TRP A 406 -1.45 16.46 -1.96
N PHE A 407 -1.29 15.15 -2.13
CA PHE A 407 -1.25 14.48 -3.41
C PHE A 407 -2.04 13.18 -3.38
N VAL A 408 -2.67 12.86 -4.51
CA VAL A 408 -3.15 11.51 -4.81
C VAL A 408 -2.22 10.88 -5.85
N VAL A 409 -1.89 9.61 -5.63
CA VAL A 409 -1.26 8.73 -6.62
C VAL A 409 -2.12 7.48 -6.70
N THR A 410 -2.80 7.28 -7.82
CA THR A 410 -3.69 6.14 -8.03
C THR A 410 -3.42 5.50 -9.39
N ALA A 411 -3.43 4.17 -9.45
CA ALA A 411 -3.39 3.41 -10.67
C ALA A 411 -4.28 2.16 -10.60
N SER A 412 -4.87 1.80 -11.73
CA SER A 412 -5.66 0.59 -11.90
C SER A 412 -5.19 -0.19 -13.13
N TRP A 413 -5.27 -1.52 -13.03
CA TRP A 413 -4.91 -2.49 -14.06
C TRP A 413 -5.96 -3.59 -14.08
N ASN A 414 -6.71 -3.70 -15.18
CA ASN A 414 -7.66 -4.77 -15.42
C ASN A 414 -7.22 -5.60 -16.64
N ASN A 415 -7.34 -6.92 -16.54
CA ASN A 415 -7.14 -7.85 -17.65
C ASN A 415 -8.22 -8.95 -17.57
N PRO A 416 -9.20 -8.98 -18.50
CA PRO A 416 -10.26 -9.97 -18.47
C PRO A 416 -9.79 -11.36 -18.92
N ASP A 417 -8.65 -11.46 -19.60
CA ASP A 417 -8.15 -12.70 -20.21
C ASP A 417 -7.13 -13.44 -19.34
N ALA A 418 -6.48 -12.75 -18.39
CA ALA A 418 -5.47 -13.34 -17.50
C ALA A 418 -5.33 -12.60 -16.17
N ASN A 419 -4.80 -13.28 -15.15
CA ASN A 419 -4.43 -12.66 -13.89
C ASN A 419 -3.31 -11.61 -14.08
N VAL A 420 -3.33 -10.58 -13.24
CA VAL A 420 -2.34 -9.49 -13.23
C VAL A 420 -1.37 -9.63 -12.08
N ASP A 421 -0.10 -9.33 -12.30
CA ASP A 421 0.95 -9.45 -11.28
C ASP A 421 1.00 -8.22 -10.37
N THR A 422 1.02 -8.43 -9.05
CA THR A 422 1.05 -7.31 -8.09
C THR A 422 2.37 -6.53 -8.10
N GLY A 423 3.49 -7.22 -8.33
CA GLY A 423 4.84 -6.64 -8.27
C GLY A 423 5.07 -5.48 -9.26
N PRO A 424 4.82 -5.66 -10.57
CA PRO A 424 4.97 -4.60 -11.57
C PRO A 424 4.19 -3.32 -11.24
N LEU A 425 2.90 -3.40 -10.88
CA LEU A 425 2.11 -2.20 -10.58
C LEU A 425 2.59 -1.50 -9.30
N ILE A 426 2.92 -2.25 -8.24
CA ILE A 426 3.51 -1.66 -7.02
C ILE A 426 4.81 -0.91 -7.36
N GLY A 427 5.68 -1.49 -8.19
CA GLY A 427 6.92 -0.84 -8.62
C GLY A 427 6.68 0.48 -9.37
N LEU A 428 5.73 0.47 -10.32
CA LEU A 428 5.37 1.65 -11.12
C LEU A 428 4.71 2.74 -10.27
N VAL A 429 3.75 2.38 -9.40
CA VAL A 429 3.10 3.32 -8.47
C VAL A 429 4.10 3.89 -7.45
N THR A 430 5.05 3.09 -6.98
CA THR A 430 6.13 3.56 -6.09
C THR A 430 7.02 4.60 -6.80
N ARG A 431 7.28 4.43 -8.10
CA ARG A 431 8.01 5.42 -8.92
C ARG A 431 7.19 6.69 -9.17
N LEU A 432 5.88 6.58 -9.46
CA LEU A 432 4.97 7.74 -9.51
C LEU A 432 4.97 8.52 -8.19
N LEU A 433 4.94 7.82 -7.05
CA LEU A 433 5.02 8.43 -5.71
C LEU A 433 6.35 9.14 -5.48
N ALA A 434 7.48 8.51 -5.82
CA ALA A 434 8.81 9.12 -5.72
C ALA A 434 8.98 10.34 -6.65
N LEU A 435 8.28 10.38 -7.78
CA LEU A 435 8.24 11.55 -8.67
C LEU A 435 7.35 12.67 -8.10
N ALA A 436 6.18 12.34 -7.52
CA ALA A 436 5.32 13.30 -6.85
C ALA A 436 5.94 13.91 -5.58
N ALA A 437 6.83 13.18 -4.92
CA ALA A 437 7.61 13.65 -3.76
C ALA A 437 8.62 14.77 -4.11
N LYS A 438 9.03 14.89 -5.38
CA LYS A 438 9.96 15.95 -5.81
C LYS A 438 9.24 17.30 -5.83
N THR A 439 9.87 18.33 -5.25
CA THR A 439 9.45 19.71 -5.48
C THR A 439 9.61 20.07 -6.95
N ALA A 440 8.66 20.80 -7.52
CA ALA A 440 8.87 21.44 -8.81
C ALA A 440 10.08 22.38 -8.68
N SER A 441 11.00 22.29 -9.65
CA SER A 441 12.21 23.12 -9.74
C SER A 441 11.88 24.53 -10.20
#